data_AF-A0A382C8R1-F1
#
_entry.id   AF-A0A382C8R1-F1
#
_cell.length_a   1.000
_cell.length_b   1.000
_cell.length_c   1.000
_cell.angle_alpha   90.00
_cell.angle_beta   90.00
_cell.angle_gamma   90.00
#
_symmetry.space_group_name_H-M   'P 1'
#
loop_
_entity.id
_entity.type
_entity.pdbx_description
1 polymer ?
#
loop_
_entity_poly.entity_id
_entity_poly.type
_entity_poly.pdbx_seq_one_letter_code
_entity_poly.pdbx_strand_id
1 'polypeptide(L)'
;EVIVLGTAKISSGGKFYNMYSGQADINGRIVRTDTGQILAVVPNAHGKKPHISESTAGTEAVNIAAEILGNDIIRQLIEKWSTQQSNFIKVYIVLKNADFGSYMTFESFFQAQTVSGIRNAYSKSFNDSVAEYEVEFEGKTKDLAMGLTRTSPDGISFKVTGVSGNRITLEITK
;
A
#
# COMPACT_ATOMS: atom_id res chain seq x y z
N GLU A 1 -10.90 3.87 -5.66
CA GLU A 1 -11.00 3.28 -7.01
C GLU A 1 -9.70 3.56 -7.76
N VAL A 2 -9.52 3.02 -8.97
CA VAL A 2 -8.34 3.31 -9.82
C VAL A 2 -8.77 3.71 -11.23
N ILE A 3 -8.01 4.61 -11.84
CA ILE A 3 -8.17 5.01 -13.23
C ILE A 3 -6.93 4.58 -14.00
N VAL A 4 -7.15 4.02 -15.18
CA VAL A 4 -6.10 3.68 -16.14
C VAL A 4 -6.09 4.76 -17.24
N LEU A 5 -4.94 5.38 -17.44
CA LEU A 5 -4.73 6.42 -18.46
C LEU A 5 -3.61 5.96 -19.38
N GLY A 6 -3.78 6.13 -20.68
CA GLY A 6 -2.77 5.72 -21.65
C GLY A 6 -3.06 6.23 -23.05
N THR A 7 -2.07 6.10 -23.92
CA THR A 7 -2.19 6.36 -25.35
C THR A 7 -1.67 5.15 -26.11
N ALA A 8 -2.29 4.86 -27.25
CA ALA A 8 -1.87 3.82 -28.15
C ALA A 8 -1.65 4.43 -29.54
N LYS A 9 -0.50 4.14 -30.14
CA LYS A 9 -0.18 4.51 -31.51
C LYS A 9 0.12 3.26 -32.30
N ILE A 10 -0.67 3.03 -33.34
CA ILE A 10 -0.46 1.95 -34.30
C ILE A 10 0.18 2.55 -35.53
N SER A 11 1.23 1.93 -36.02
CA SER A 11 1.91 2.34 -37.24
C SER A 11 2.30 1.14 -38.10
N SER A 12 2.41 1.38 -39.39
CA SER A 12 2.89 0.39 -40.36
C SER A 12 4.36 0.67 -40.62
N GLY A 13 5.22 -0.32 -40.39
CA GLY A 13 6.62 -0.32 -40.80
C GLY A 13 6.80 -0.48 -42.32
N GLY A 14 5.70 -0.52 -43.08
CA GLY A 14 5.69 -0.70 -44.52
C GLY A 14 5.61 -2.16 -44.94
N LYS A 15 5.62 -2.37 -46.27
CA LYS A 15 5.61 -3.69 -46.88
C LYS A 15 7.05 -4.19 -47.03
N PHE A 16 7.33 -5.35 -46.43
CA PHE A 16 8.58 -6.07 -46.57
C PHE A 16 8.29 -7.40 -47.29
N TYR A 17 8.82 -7.56 -48.51
CA TYR A 17 8.42 -8.63 -49.44
C TYR A 17 6.90 -8.67 -49.69
N ASN A 18 6.21 -9.74 -49.26
CA ASN A 18 4.76 -9.91 -49.39
C ASN A 18 4.03 -9.78 -48.05
N MET A 19 4.67 -9.21 -47.03
CA MET A 19 4.12 -9.04 -45.69
C MET A 19 4.18 -7.56 -45.27
N TYR A 20 3.19 -7.11 -44.52
CA TYR A 20 3.15 -5.82 -43.85
C TYR A 20 3.77 -5.95 -42.45
N SER A 21 4.63 -5.00 -42.09
CA SER A 21 5.17 -4.90 -40.74
C SER A 21 4.22 -4.05 -39.88
N GLY A 22 3.46 -4.68 -38.98
CA GLY A 22 2.69 -3.95 -37.99
C GLY A 22 3.56 -3.57 -36.81
N GLN A 23 3.43 -2.32 -36.35
CA GLN A 23 4.11 -1.79 -35.17
C GLN A 23 3.10 -1.09 -34.27
N ALA A 24 3.23 -1.24 -32.96
CA ALA A 24 2.40 -0.57 -31.99
C ALA A 24 3.24 -0.11 -30.80
N ASP A 25 3.04 1.15 -30.40
CA ASP A 25 3.59 1.72 -29.19
C ASP A 25 2.43 2.10 -28.27
N ILE A 26 2.42 1.55 -27.06
CA ILE A 26 1.38 1.84 -26.06
C ILE A 26 2.06 2.32 -24.78
N ASN A 27 1.48 3.32 -24.13
CA ASN A 27 1.87 3.71 -22.79
C ASN A 27 0.66 3.70 -21.86
N GLY A 28 0.93 3.55 -20.57
CA GLY A 28 -0.12 3.43 -19.57
C GLY A 28 0.36 3.83 -18.19
N ARG A 29 -0.55 4.38 -17.39
CA ARG A 29 -0.36 4.61 -15.96
C ARG A 29 -1.64 4.32 -15.20
N ILE A 30 -1.49 3.79 -14.01
CA ILE A 30 -2.60 3.56 -13.07
C ILE A 30 -2.52 4.57 -11.95
N VAL A 31 -3.64 5.26 -11.71
CA VAL A 31 -3.74 6.32 -10.70
C VAL A 31 -4.87 5.97 -9.74
N ARG A 32 -4.62 6.10 -8.44
CA ARG A 32 -5.65 5.95 -7.41
C ARG A 32 -6.51 7.21 -7.33
N THR A 33 -7.83 7.07 -7.34
CA THR A 33 -8.77 8.20 -7.47
C THR A 33 -8.89 9.05 -6.22
N ASP A 34 -8.66 8.48 -5.05
CA ASP A 34 -8.79 9.13 -3.74
C ASP A 34 -7.64 10.09 -3.41
N THR A 35 -6.43 9.77 -3.88
CA THR A 35 -5.16 10.36 -3.44
C THR A 35 -4.36 10.93 -4.60
N GLY A 36 -4.73 10.60 -5.85
CA GLY A 36 -3.95 10.93 -7.04
C GLY A 36 -2.62 10.17 -7.14
N GLN A 37 -2.39 9.16 -6.29
CA GLN A 37 -1.14 8.40 -6.27
C GLN A 37 -1.00 7.56 -7.54
N ILE A 38 0.15 7.65 -8.21
CA ILE A 38 0.51 6.77 -9.32
C ILE A 38 0.97 5.41 -8.76
N LEU A 39 0.22 4.36 -9.10
CA LEU A 39 0.46 3.00 -8.63
C LEU A 39 1.44 2.25 -9.54
N ALA A 40 1.32 2.45 -10.86
CA ALA A 40 2.20 1.85 -11.86
C ALA A 40 2.31 2.76 -13.08
N VAL A 41 3.45 2.71 -13.77
CA VAL A 41 3.68 3.43 -15.02
C VAL A 41 4.49 2.57 -15.99
N VAL A 42 4.02 2.48 -17.23
CA VAL A 42 4.71 1.88 -18.35
C VAL A 42 4.88 2.97 -19.42
N PRO A 43 6.09 3.53 -19.57
CA PRO A 43 6.33 4.66 -20.46
C PRO A 43 6.25 4.29 -21.94
N ASN A 44 6.61 3.05 -22.29
CA ASN A 44 6.45 2.49 -23.63
C ASN A 44 6.43 0.96 -23.53
N ALA A 45 5.40 0.35 -24.10
CA ALA A 45 5.33 -1.05 -24.47
C ALA A 45 5.24 -1.14 -26.01
N HIS A 46 6.24 -1.77 -26.61
CA HIS A 46 6.39 -1.88 -28.05
C HIS A 46 6.06 -3.29 -28.53
N GLY A 47 5.16 -3.39 -29.52
CA GLY A 47 4.81 -4.64 -30.17
C GLY A 47 5.07 -4.55 -31.68
N LYS A 48 5.56 -5.65 -32.25
CA LYS A 48 5.79 -5.77 -33.70
C LYS A 48 5.48 -7.17 -34.20
N LYS A 49 4.74 -7.27 -35.31
CA LYS A 49 4.44 -8.56 -35.93
C LYS A 49 4.24 -8.40 -37.45
N PRO A 50 4.95 -9.18 -38.28
CA PRO A 50 4.72 -9.19 -39.72
C PRO A 50 3.49 -10.06 -40.05
N HIS A 51 2.64 -9.60 -40.97
CA HIS A 51 1.52 -10.39 -41.49
C HIS A 51 1.23 -10.05 -42.95
N ILE A 52 0.65 -10.98 -43.72
CA ILE A 52 0.27 -10.75 -45.13
C ILE A 52 -0.82 -9.68 -45.30
N SER A 53 -1.50 -9.33 -44.22
CA SER A 53 -2.57 -8.33 -44.15
C SER A 53 -2.13 -7.22 -43.20
N GLU A 54 -2.21 -5.98 -43.64
CA GLU A 54 -1.84 -4.80 -42.85
C GLU A 54 -2.66 -4.68 -41.57
N SER A 55 -3.98 -4.93 -41.66
CA SER A 55 -4.87 -4.87 -40.51
C SER A 55 -4.51 -5.93 -39.47
N THR A 56 -4.26 -7.16 -39.90
CA THR A 56 -3.86 -8.25 -39.00
C THR A 56 -2.48 -7.98 -38.41
N ALA A 57 -1.53 -7.44 -39.18
CA ALA A 57 -0.21 -7.07 -38.68
C ALA A 57 -0.33 -6.02 -37.56
N GLY A 58 -1.15 -4.99 -37.76
CA GLY A 58 -1.42 -3.96 -36.77
C GLY A 58 -2.09 -4.50 -35.50
N THR A 59 -3.15 -5.29 -35.63
CA THR A 59 -3.86 -5.90 -34.49
C THR A 59 -2.94 -6.80 -33.67
N GLU A 60 -2.16 -7.64 -34.33
CA GLU A 60 -1.20 -8.53 -33.67
C GLU A 60 -0.08 -7.74 -32.96
N ALA A 61 0.40 -6.65 -33.56
CA ALA A 61 1.37 -5.76 -32.93
C ALA A 61 0.79 -5.10 -31.67
N VAL A 62 -0.47 -4.64 -31.71
CA VAL A 62 -1.17 -4.08 -30.55
C VAL A 62 -1.35 -5.11 -29.45
N ASN A 63 -1.71 -6.35 -29.80
CA ASN A 63 -1.89 -7.42 -28.81
C ASN A 63 -0.59 -7.70 -28.05
N ILE A 64 0.54 -7.77 -28.75
CA ILE A 64 1.86 -7.93 -28.12
C ILE A 64 2.19 -6.74 -27.22
N ALA A 65 1.97 -5.51 -27.70
CA ALA A 65 2.23 -4.31 -26.91
C ALA A 65 1.35 -4.25 -25.65
N ALA A 66 0.08 -4.64 -25.77
CA ALA A 66 -0.87 -4.68 -24.66
C ALA A 66 -0.51 -5.76 -23.63
N GLU A 67 -0.03 -6.92 -24.08
CA GLU A 67 0.45 -7.98 -23.19
C GLU A 67 1.67 -7.53 -22.37
N ILE A 68 2.65 -6.89 -23.02
CA ILE A 68 3.82 -6.32 -22.34
C ILE A 68 3.38 -5.27 -21.30
N LEU A 69 2.51 -4.34 -21.71
CA LEU A 69 1.99 -3.32 -20.82
C LEU A 69 1.24 -3.90 -19.61
N GLY A 70 0.39 -4.91 -19.84
CA GLY A 70 -0.36 -5.59 -18.79
C GLY A 70 0.56 -6.28 -17.79
N ASN A 71 1.54 -7.04 -18.28
CA ASN A 71 2.50 -7.77 -17.44
C ASN A 71 3.34 -6.82 -16.58
N ASP A 72 3.83 -5.72 -17.15
CA ASP A 72 4.63 -4.74 -16.41
C ASP A 72 3.81 -4.00 -15.34
N ILE A 73 2.57 -3.64 -15.66
CA ILE A 73 1.65 -3.03 -14.69
C ILE A 73 1.36 -3.98 -13.54
N ILE A 74 1.00 -5.24 -13.84
CA ILE A 74 0.69 -6.25 -12.83
C ILE A 74 1.90 -6.46 -11.91
N ARG A 75 3.10 -6.58 -12.48
CA ARG A 75 4.32 -6.71 -11.71
C ARG A 75 4.55 -5.54 -10.76
N GLN A 76 4.45 -4.30 -11.24
CA GLN A 76 4.62 -3.11 -10.41
C GLN A 76 3.58 -3.02 -9.30
N LEU A 77 2.33 -3.39 -9.58
CA LEU A 77 1.26 -3.46 -8.57
C LEU A 77 1.57 -4.50 -7.49
N ILE A 78 2.03 -5.69 -7.86
CA ILE A 78 2.41 -6.74 -6.91
C ILE A 78 3.59 -6.27 -6.04
N GLU A 79 4.62 -5.67 -6.62
CA GLU A 79 5.78 -5.14 -5.86
C GLU A 79 5.35 -4.05 -4.87
N LYS A 80 4.45 -3.15 -5.29
CA LYS A 80 3.86 -2.10 -4.42
C LYS A 80 3.00 -2.68 -3.30
N TRP A 81 2.17 -3.68 -3.57
CA TRP A 81 1.33 -4.31 -2.56
C TRP A 81 2.12 -5.19 -1.62
N SER A 82 3.13 -5.92 -2.12
CA SER A 82 4.04 -6.71 -1.30
C SER A 82 4.81 -5.83 -0.33
N THR A 83 5.29 -4.66 -0.78
CA THR A 83 5.93 -3.68 0.11
C THR A 83 4.94 -3.03 1.10
N GLN A 84 3.70 -2.73 0.70
CA GLN A 84 2.67 -2.23 1.62
C GLN A 84 2.26 -3.27 2.68
N GLN A 85 2.10 -4.53 2.29
CA GLN A 85 1.85 -5.63 3.22
C GLN A 85 3.06 -5.96 4.11
N SER A 86 4.28 -5.70 3.64
CA SER A 86 5.51 -5.84 4.43
C SER A 86 5.80 -4.64 5.35
N ASN A 87 5.08 -3.53 5.23
CA ASN A 87 5.25 -2.35 6.09
C ASN A 87 4.46 -2.45 7.40
N PHE A 88 3.74 -3.54 7.63
CA PHE A 88 3.11 -3.80 8.92
C PHE A 88 4.14 -4.34 9.89
N ILE A 89 4.44 -3.55 10.91
CA ILE A 89 5.29 -3.97 12.01
C ILE A 89 4.44 -4.35 13.22
N LYS A 90 4.87 -5.37 13.95
CA LYS A 90 4.32 -5.70 15.26
C LYS A 90 4.95 -4.79 16.30
N VAL A 91 4.16 -3.90 16.88
CA VAL A 91 4.57 -3.00 17.95
C VAL A 91 3.99 -3.47 19.28
N TYR A 92 4.84 -3.61 20.29
CA TYR A 92 4.46 -3.90 21.66
C TYR A 92 4.23 -2.60 22.42
N ILE A 93 3.00 -2.36 22.86
CA ILE A 93 2.65 -1.19 23.67
C ILE A 93 2.53 -1.62 25.12
N VAL A 94 3.18 -0.88 26.01
CA VAL A 94 3.22 -1.16 27.45
C VAL A 94 2.70 0.04 28.17
N LEU A 95 1.52 -0.09 28.78
CA LEU A 95 0.85 0.96 29.51
C LEU A 95 1.10 0.75 31.01
N LYS A 96 1.90 1.65 31.60
CA LYS A 96 2.19 1.67 33.04
C LYS A 96 1.14 2.48 33.80
N ASN A 97 0.94 2.10 35.06
CA ASN A 97 -0.02 2.73 35.97
C ASN A 97 -1.47 2.59 35.49
N ALA A 98 -1.76 1.47 34.82
CA ALA A 98 -3.10 1.14 34.34
C ALA A 98 -3.92 0.47 35.46
N ASP A 99 -5.18 0.88 35.59
CA ASP A 99 -6.20 0.11 36.28
C ASP A 99 -7.00 -0.73 35.27
N PHE A 100 -7.84 -1.63 35.77
CA PHE A 100 -8.65 -2.50 34.90
C PHE A 100 -9.59 -1.70 33.99
N GLY A 101 -10.09 -0.55 34.44
CA GLY A 101 -10.88 0.37 33.62
C GLY A 101 -10.06 0.92 32.45
N SER A 102 -8.88 1.49 32.72
CA SER A 102 -7.98 1.99 31.67
C SER A 102 -7.56 0.90 30.69
N TYR A 103 -7.37 -0.33 31.17
CA TYR A 103 -7.05 -1.47 30.34
C TYR A 103 -8.14 -1.74 29.29
N MET A 104 -9.41 -1.78 29.70
CA MET A 104 -10.55 -1.99 28.80
C MET A 104 -10.78 -0.81 27.85
N THR A 105 -10.57 0.42 28.33
CA THR A 105 -10.69 1.63 27.49
C THR A 105 -9.62 1.66 26.40
N PHE A 106 -8.37 1.30 26.72
CA PHE A 106 -7.29 1.23 25.73
C PHE A 106 -7.50 0.09 24.72
N GLU A 107 -7.99 -1.07 25.16
CA GLU A 107 -8.37 -2.15 24.25
C GLU A 107 -9.42 -1.67 23.24
N SER A 108 -10.49 -1.04 23.72
CA SER A 108 -11.56 -0.49 22.88
C SER A 108 -11.04 0.60 21.93
N PHE A 109 -10.16 1.47 22.42
CA PHE A 109 -9.53 2.53 21.63
C PHE A 109 -8.72 1.98 20.46
N PHE A 110 -7.92 0.93 20.68
CA PHE A 110 -7.15 0.31 19.62
C PHE A 110 -8.01 -0.51 18.65
N GLN A 111 -9.02 -1.22 19.16
CA GLN A 111 -9.95 -1.98 18.33
C GLN A 111 -10.83 -1.09 17.43
N ALA A 112 -11.15 0.12 17.89
CA ALA A 112 -11.89 1.10 17.10
C ALA A 112 -11.06 1.73 15.96
N GLN A 113 -9.78 1.35 15.80
CA GLN A 113 -8.87 1.85 14.75
C GLN A 113 -8.81 3.40 14.67
N THR A 114 -8.97 4.07 15.81
CA THR A 114 -8.98 5.54 15.92
C THR A 114 -7.63 6.16 15.54
N VAL A 115 -6.55 5.42 15.71
CA VAL A 115 -5.22 5.81 15.24
C VAL A 115 -5.02 5.30 13.82
N SER A 116 -4.93 6.23 12.87
CA SER A 116 -4.67 5.92 11.47
C SER A 116 -3.39 5.09 11.31
N GLY A 117 -3.49 3.96 10.60
CA GLY A 117 -2.41 3.00 10.40
C GLY A 117 -2.45 1.79 11.33
N ILE A 118 -3.30 1.77 12.36
CA ILE A 118 -3.57 0.53 13.13
C ILE A 118 -4.51 -0.37 12.33
N ARG A 119 -4.07 -1.60 12.08
CA ARG A 119 -4.90 -2.63 11.41
C ARG A 119 -5.57 -3.54 12.43
N ASN A 120 -4.77 -4.08 13.34
CA ASN A 120 -5.21 -4.98 14.39
C ASN A 120 -4.54 -4.61 15.70
N ALA A 121 -5.24 -4.87 16.81
CA ALA A 121 -4.68 -4.75 18.14
C ALA A 121 -5.15 -5.92 18.99
N TYR A 122 -4.22 -6.48 19.75
CA TYR A 122 -4.43 -7.64 20.60
C TYR A 122 -3.99 -7.28 22.01
N SER A 123 -4.85 -7.53 22.98
CA SER A 123 -4.42 -7.51 24.37
C SER A 123 -3.60 -8.76 24.70
N LYS A 124 -2.47 -8.58 25.40
CA LYS A 124 -1.59 -9.68 25.81
C LYS A 124 -1.80 -10.04 27.28
N SER A 125 -1.71 -9.06 28.16
CA SER A 125 -1.72 -9.27 29.61
C SER A 125 -2.05 -7.98 30.35
N PHE A 126 -2.56 -8.13 31.57
CA PHE A 126 -2.73 -7.04 32.53
C PHE A 126 -2.37 -7.54 33.93
N ASN A 127 -1.17 -7.22 34.38
CA ASN A 127 -0.63 -7.66 35.67
C ASN A 127 0.08 -6.48 36.35
N ASP A 128 0.02 -6.40 37.69
CA ASP A 128 0.77 -5.41 38.49
C ASP A 128 0.61 -3.95 37.99
N SER A 129 -0.60 -3.57 37.58
CA SER A 129 -0.92 -2.25 37.01
C SER A 129 -0.13 -1.91 35.73
N VAL A 130 0.30 -2.93 34.99
CA VAL A 130 0.91 -2.84 33.67
C VAL A 130 0.07 -3.63 32.67
N ALA A 131 -0.41 -2.94 31.63
CA ALA A 131 -1.09 -3.57 30.51
C ALA A 131 -0.14 -3.68 29.30
N GLU A 132 -0.16 -4.82 28.63
CA GLU A 132 0.60 -5.06 27.41
C GLU A 132 -0.32 -5.34 26.22
N TYR A 133 -0.05 -4.67 25.09
CA TYR A 133 -0.77 -4.81 23.84
C TYR A 133 0.18 -5.10 22.69
N GLU A 134 -0.26 -5.87 21.71
CA GLU A 134 0.42 -6.07 20.44
C GLU A 134 -0.41 -5.43 19.33
N VAL A 135 0.17 -4.45 18.62
CA VAL A 135 -0.49 -3.69 17.57
C VAL A 135 0.21 -3.94 16.24
N GLU A 136 -0.57 -4.27 15.22
CA GLU A 136 -0.10 -4.32 13.83
C GLU A 136 -0.30 -2.95 13.20
N PHE A 137 0.82 -2.29 12.91
CA PHE A 137 0.84 -0.89 12.46
C PHE A 137 1.51 -0.72 11.11
N GLU A 138 0.86 0.00 10.20
CA GLU A 138 1.39 0.38 8.89
C GLU A 138 2.37 1.55 9.03
N GLY A 139 3.68 1.27 9.02
CA GLY A 139 4.71 2.30 9.09
C GLY A 139 5.80 2.00 10.12
N LYS A 140 6.41 3.05 10.70
CA LYS A 140 7.45 2.88 11.73
C LYS A 140 6.88 3.06 13.13
N THR A 141 7.51 2.44 14.12
CA THR A 141 7.11 2.53 15.54
C THR A 141 7.04 3.98 16.03
N LYS A 142 7.90 4.87 15.49
CA LYS A 142 7.89 6.29 15.81
C LYS A 142 6.63 7.01 15.32
N ASP A 143 6.09 6.61 14.17
CA ASP A 143 4.89 7.22 13.60
C ASP A 143 3.67 6.86 14.45
N LEU A 144 3.59 5.61 14.92
CA LEU A 144 2.59 5.18 15.89
C LEU A 144 2.71 5.96 17.22
N ALA A 145 3.93 6.12 17.75
CA ALA A 145 4.13 6.90 18.98
C ALA A 145 3.66 8.35 18.84
N MET A 146 3.90 8.98 17.68
CA MET A 146 3.39 10.32 17.38
C MET A 146 1.87 10.33 17.26
N GLY A 147 1.27 9.33 16.61
CA GLY A 147 -0.19 9.18 16.50
C GLY A 147 -0.85 9.07 17.88
N LEU A 148 -0.29 8.23 18.76
CA LEU A 148 -0.77 8.08 20.14
C LEU A 148 -0.63 9.35 20.97
N THR A 149 0.32 10.24 20.66
CA THR A 149 0.43 11.54 21.34
C THR A 149 -0.65 12.52 20.88
N ARG A 150 -1.19 12.34 19.67
CA ARG A 150 -2.22 13.22 19.07
C ARG A 150 -3.64 12.75 19.34
N THR A 151 -3.81 11.48 19.67
CA THR A 151 -5.11 10.84 19.83
C THR A 151 -5.15 10.17 21.18
N SER A 152 -5.96 10.72 22.09
CA SER A 152 -6.18 10.15 23.41
C SER A 152 -7.54 9.45 23.50
N PRO A 153 -7.65 8.30 24.19
CA PRO A 153 -8.95 7.77 24.57
C PRO A 153 -9.70 8.78 25.44
N ASP A 154 -11.01 8.89 25.23
CA ASP A 154 -11.85 9.78 26.03
C ASP A 154 -11.72 9.46 27.52
N GLY A 155 -11.41 10.49 28.32
CA GLY A 155 -11.33 10.39 29.77
C GLY A 155 -10.02 9.85 30.34
N ILE A 156 -9.00 9.55 29.51
CA ILE A 156 -7.68 9.09 30.01
C ILE A 156 -6.56 9.95 29.43
N SER A 157 -5.79 10.59 30.32
CA SER A 157 -4.56 11.28 29.96
C SER A 157 -3.36 10.33 30.10
N PHE A 158 -2.52 10.24 29.08
CA PHE A 158 -1.30 9.46 29.10
C PHE A 158 -0.20 10.15 28.30
N LYS A 159 1.04 9.76 28.57
CA LYS A 159 2.23 10.27 27.87
C LYS A 159 3.07 9.12 27.34
N VAL A 160 3.68 9.32 26.18
CA VAL A 160 4.71 8.42 25.67
C VAL A 160 6.00 8.65 26.48
N THR A 161 6.44 7.65 27.24
CA THR A 161 7.64 7.74 28.08
C THR A 161 8.86 7.07 27.47
N GLY A 162 8.68 6.22 26.45
CA GLY A 162 9.78 5.59 25.76
C GLY A 162 9.39 4.93 24.44
N VAL A 163 10.31 4.95 23.48
CA VAL A 163 10.21 4.23 22.20
C VAL A 163 11.54 3.52 21.96
N SER A 164 11.53 2.19 21.95
CA SER A 164 12.73 1.37 21.77
C SER A 164 12.46 0.22 20.81
N GLY A 165 13.10 0.24 19.64
CA GLY A 165 12.86 -0.75 18.59
C GLY A 165 11.38 -0.77 18.21
N ASN A 166 10.73 -1.91 18.45
CA ASN A 166 9.31 -2.14 18.24
C ASN A 166 8.48 -2.09 19.55
N ARG A 167 8.98 -1.47 20.62
CA ARG A 167 8.28 -1.31 21.90
C ARG A 167 8.00 0.16 22.19
N ILE A 168 6.77 0.49 22.55
CA ILE A 168 6.34 1.81 23.01
C ILE A 168 5.92 1.68 24.47
N THR A 169 6.45 2.54 25.33
CA THR A 169 6.03 2.64 26.73
C THR A 169 5.19 3.89 26.91
N LEU A 170 4.00 3.69 27.44
CA LEU A 170 3.04 4.71 27.82
C LEU A 170 2.90 4.72 29.33
N GLU A 171 2.63 5.89 29.90
CA GLU A 171 2.34 6.04 31.32
C GLU A 171 1.08 6.88 31.48
N ILE A 172 0.09 6.36 32.22
CA ILE A 172 -1.11 7.13 32.56
C ILE A 172 -0.74 8.26 33.50
N THR A 173 -1.12 9.48 33.12
CA THR A 173 -0.94 10.67 33.93
C THR A 173 -2.32 10.99 34.54
N LYS A 174 -2.44 10.87 35.86
CA LYS A 174 -3.65 11.28 36.59
C LYS A 174 -3.88 12.78 36.48
#